data_AF-A0A6A7Y2H7-F1
#
_entry.id   AF-A0A6A7Y2H7-F1
#
_cell.length_a   1.000
_cell.length_b   1.000
_cell.length_c   1.000
_cell.angle_alpha   90.00
_cell.angle_beta   90.00
_cell.angle_gamma   90.00
#
_symmetry.space_group_name_H-M   'P 1'
#
loop_
_entity.id
_entity.type
_entity.pdbx_description
1 polymer ?
#
loop_
_entity_poly.entity_id
_entity_poly.type
_entity_poly.pdbx_seq_one_letter_code
_entity_poly.pdbx_strand_id
1 'polypeptide(L)'
;MAQVLHLEGRQRLRRRIVRLSLRSGQMPRNIPLTHPGIILKEDFFEPNGLSVYAVAKAIGVPRSRINEICHGRQGINASIALLIGRFSMLTCSDS
;
A
#
# COMPACT_ATOMS: atom_id res chain seq x y z
N MET A 1 53.73 -13.53 -36.24
CA MET A 1 53.51 -12.23 -35.57
C MET A 1 52.09 -11.79 -35.86
N ALA A 2 51.26 -11.63 -34.82
CA ALA A 2 49.81 -11.48 -34.93
C ALA A 2 49.41 -10.12 -35.52
N GLN A 3 48.62 -10.13 -36.59
CA GLN A 3 48.01 -8.94 -37.19
C GLN A 3 46.52 -8.88 -36.79
N VAL A 4 46.25 -8.00 -35.82
CA VAL A 4 45.05 -7.15 -35.64
C VAL A 4 43.69 -7.72 -36.11
N LEU A 5 42.87 -8.18 -35.17
CA LEU A 5 41.43 -8.37 -35.35
C LEU A 5 40.73 -7.00 -35.48
N HIS A 6 40.30 -6.72 -36.70
CA HIS A 6 39.39 -5.62 -37.05
C HIS A 6 37.99 -5.93 -36.48
N LEU A 7 37.47 -5.02 -35.65
CA LEU A 7 36.15 -5.09 -35.01
C LEU A 7 35.02 -4.86 -36.01
N GLU A 8 34.69 -5.88 -36.82
CA GLU A 8 33.48 -5.88 -37.65
C GLU A 8 32.42 -6.79 -37.04
N GLY A 9 31.28 -6.20 -36.62
CA GLY A 9 30.10 -6.98 -36.27
C GLY A 9 29.36 -6.60 -35.00
N ARG A 10 29.17 -5.29 -34.68
CA ARG A 10 28.13 -4.89 -33.72
C ARG A 10 26.75 -5.05 -34.36
N GLN A 11 26.24 -6.25 -34.20
CA GLN A 11 24.91 -6.70 -34.57
C GLN A 11 23.82 -5.69 -34.18
N ARG A 12 23.09 -5.30 -35.22
CA ARG A 12 21.70 -4.86 -35.27
C ARG A 12 20.88 -5.09 -33.99
N LEU A 13 20.85 -4.10 -33.11
CA LEU A 13 19.72 -3.88 -32.18
C LEU A 13 19.31 -2.40 -32.15
N ARG A 14 19.11 -1.81 -33.34
CA ARG A 14 18.21 -0.66 -33.48
C ARG A 14 16.77 -1.17 -33.65
N ARG A 15 16.26 -1.92 -32.66
CA ARG A 15 14.82 -2.15 -32.54
C ARG A 15 14.19 -0.91 -31.95
N ARG A 16 13.96 0.06 -32.84
CA ARG A 16 12.74 0.86 -32.96
C ARG A 16 11.79 0.76 -31.75
N ILE A 17 12.11 1.46 -30.66
CA ILE A 17 11.12 1.80 -29.62
C ILE A 17 10.29 2.97 -30.18
N VAL A 18 9.52 2.70 -31.24
CA VAL A 18 8.57 3.67 -31.78
C VAL A 18 7.19 3.23 -31.30
N ARG A 19 6.69 3.97 -30.31
CA ARG A 19 5.30 3.97 -29.82
C ARG A 19 4.80 2.69 -29.15
N LEU A 20 5.36 2.34 -27.99
CA LEU A 20 4.47 1.76 -26.97
C LEU A 20 3.61 2.92 -26.44
N SER A 21 2.45 3.14 -27.07
CA SER A 21 1.45 4.05 -26.52
C SER A 21 0.94 3.40 -25.24
N LEU A 22 1.47 3.81 -24.10
CA LEU A 22 0.88 3.55 -22.79
C LEU A 22 -0.42 4.35 -22.66
N ARG A 23 -1.38 4.15 -23.59
CA ARG A 23 -2.78 4.40 -23.29
C ARG A 23 -3.21 3.28 -22.35
N SER A 24 -2.80 3.39 -21.09
CA SER A 24 -3.49 2.72 -20.00
C SER A 24 -4.90 3.30 -20.01
N GLY A 25 -5.84 2.60 -20.64
CA GLY A 25 -7.25 2.94 -20.54
C GLY A 25 -7.59 2.98 -19.06
N GLN A 26 -7.81 4.18 -18.52
CA GLN A 26 -8.40 4.31 -17.21
C GLN A 26 -9.84 3.82 -17.35
N MET A 27 -10.07 2.56 -17.01
CA MET A 27 -11.43 2.10 -16.74
C MET A 27 -11.89 2.85 -15.49
N PRO A 28 -13.00 3.62 -15.55
CA PRO A 28 -13.52 4.25 -14.36
C PRO A 28 -13.88 3.15 -13.37
N ARG A 29 -13.05 2.99 -12.33
CA ARG A 29 -13.34 2.09 -11.23
C ARG A 29 -14.51 2.71 -10.47
N ASN A 30 -15.73 2.27 -10.80
CA ASN A 30 -16.93 2.58 -10.03
C ASN A 30 -16.96 1.71 -8.76
N ILE A 31 -15.90 1.82 -7.96
CA ILE A 31 -15.85 1.24 -6.64
C ILE A 31 -16.14 2.42 -5.72
N PRO A 32 -17.18 2.37 -4.88
CA PRO A 32 -17.35 3.39 -3.86
C PRO A 32 -16.03 3.44 -3.09
N LEU A 33 -15.44 4.64 -2.98
CA LEU A 33 -14.21 4.85 -2.22
C LEU A 33 -14.55 4.72 -0.73
N THR A 34 -14.75 3.48 -0.28
CA THR A 34 -14.93 3.18 1.13
C THR A 34 -13.66 3.57 1.84
N HIS A 35 -13.77 4.49 2.79
CA HIS A 35 -12.61 4.97 3.51
C HIS A 35 -11.95 3.80 4.26
N PRO A 36 -10.63 3.60 4.16
CA PRO A 36 -9.96 2.44 4.74
C PRO A 36 -10.16 2.34 6.25
N GLY A 37 -10.36 3.47 6.93
CA GLY A 37 -10.63 3.47 8.38
C GLY A 37 -12.01 2.93 8.78
N ILE A 38 -13.01 2.91 7.89
CA ILE A 38 -14.30 2.27 8.13
C ILE A 38 -14.10 0.75 8.13
N ILE A 39 -13.44 0.24 7.08
CA ILE A 39 -13.06 -1.17 6.93
C ILE A 39 -12.21 -1.62 8.12
N LEU A 40 -11.25 -0.79 8.55
CA LEU A 40 -10.41 -1.09 9.70
C LEU A 40 -11.20 -1.24 11.01
N LYS A 41 -12.30 -0.50 11.17
CA LYS A 41 -13.16 -0.62 12.35
C LYS A 41 -13.99 -1.91 12.28
N GLU A 42 -14.66 -2.13 11.16
CA GLU A 42 -15.60 -3.22 10.93
C GLU A 42 -14.89 -4.59 10.87
N ASP A 43 -13.77 -4.68 10.16
CA ASP A 43 -13.11 -5.97 9.89
C ASP A 43 -11.99 -6.31 10.90
N PHE A 44 -11.49 -5.34 11.66
CA PHE A 44 -10.39 -5.58 12.62
C PHE A 44 -10.74 -5.23 14.06
N PHE A 45 -11.31 -4.05 14.33
CA PHE A 45 -11.52 -3.63 15.70
C PHE A 45 -12.71 -4.31 16.36
N GLU A 46 -13.87 -4.32 15.68
CA GLU A 46 -15.08 -4.96 16.17
C GLU A 46 -14.94 -6.48 16.40
N PRO A 47 -14.41 -7.29 15.46
CA PRO A 47 -14.32 -8.74 15.67
C PRO A 47 -13.33 -9.15 16.76
N ASN A 48 -12.30 -8.35 17.01
CA ASN A 48 -11.33 -8.59 18.08
C ASN A 48 -11.75 -7.95 19.43
N GLY A 49 -12.94 -7.35 19.53
CA GLY A 49 -13.40 -6.67 20.74
C GLY A 49 -12.53 -5.46 21.16
N LEU A 50 -11.76 -4.92 20.22
CA LEU A 50 -10.80 -3.86 20.47
C LEU A 50 -11.45 -2.49 20.35
N SER A 51 -11.41 -1.72 21.43
CA SER A 51 -11.79 -0.31 21.35
C SER A 51 -10.74 0.49 20.59
N VAL A 52 -11.19 1.48 19.81
CA VAL A 52 -10.36 2.54 19.21
C VAL A 52 -9.38 3.15 20.22
N TYR A 53 -9.79 3.27 21.49
CA TYR A 53 -8.93 3.77 22.56
C TYR A 53 -7.79 2.82 22.92
N ALA A 54 -8.07 1.52 23.01
CA ALA A 54 -7.08 0.50 23.34
C ALA A 54 -6.00 0.43 22.27
N VAL A 55 -6.43 0.45 20.99
CA VAL A 55 -5.52 0.47 19.84
C VAL A 55 -4.69 1.75 19.84
N ALA A 56 -5.32 2.93 19.99
CA ALA A 56 -4.62 4.21 20.06
C ALA A 56 -3.55 4.25 21.16
N LYS A 57 -3.87 3.68 22.34
CA LYS A 57 -2.93 3.56 23.47
C LYS A 57 -1.78 2.60 23.15
N ALA A 58 -2.07 1.46 22.51
CA ALA A 58 -1.06 0.46 22.15
C ALA A 58 -0.06 0.97 21.10
N ILE A 59 -0.52 1.75 20.12
CA ILE A 59 0.32 2.32 19.06
C ILE A 59 0.92 3.69 19.40
N GLY A 60 0.54 4.29 20.54
CA GLY A 60 1.05 5.61 20.97
C GLY A 60 0.57 6.79 20.12
N VAL A 61 -0.59 6.68 19.48
CA VAL A 61 -1.17 7.73 18.62
C VAL A 61 -2.34 8.40 19.36
N PRO A 62 -2.55 9.72 19.26
CA PRO A 62 -3.70 10.38 19.88
C PRO A 62 -5.03 9.76 19.42
N ARG A 63 -5.93 9.51 20.38
CA ARG A 63 -7.26 8.92 20.13
C ARG A 63 -8.04 9.68 19.07
N SER A 64 -7.97 11.01 19.07
CA SER A 64 -8.64 11.87 18.08
C SER A 64 -8.26 11.49 16.65
N ARG A 65 -6.98 11.22 16.38
CA ARG A 65 -6.50 10.85 15.06
C ARG A 65 -7.08 9.51 14.59
N ILE A 66 -7.06 8.48 15.44
CA ILE A 66 -7.64 7.18 15.08
C ILE A 66 -9.15 7.30 14.88
N ASN A 67 -9.81 8.13 15.69
CA ASN A 67 -11.24 8.36 15.57
C ASN A 67 -11.59 9.02 14.23
N GLU A 68 -10.86 10.05 13.82
CA GLU A 68 -11.06 10.72 12.52
C GLU A 68 -10.75 9.81 11.33
N ILE A 69 -9.78 8.90 11.47
CA ILE A 69 -9.50 7.84 10.49
C ILE A 69 -10.70 6.90 10.38
N CYS A 70 -11.23 6.41 11.49
CA CYS A 70 -12.41 5.53 11.50
C CYS A 70 -13.67 6.19 10.93
N HIS A 71 -13.84 7.50 11.13
CA HIS A 71 -14.96 8.28 10.58
C HIS A 71 -14.76 8.72 9.13
N GLY A 72 -13.63 8.38 8.52
CA GLY A 72 -13.34 8.71 7.14
C GLY A 72 -13.00 10.17 6.85
N ARG A 73 -12.66 10.93 7.88
CA ARG A 73 -12.26 12.34 7.77
C ARG A 73 -10.77 12.51 7.51
N GLN A 74 -9.95 11.52 7.88
CA GLN A 74 -8.50 11.54 7.67
C GLN A 74 -7.98 10.22 7.08
N GLY A 75 -7.10 10.32 6.08
CA GLY A 75 -6.39 9.18 5.52
C GLY A 75 -5.39 8.56 6.50
N ILE A 76 -5.03 7.30 6.25
CA ILE A 76 -4.05 6.55 7.04
C ILE A 76 -2.63 6.89 6.54
N ASN A 77 -1.75 7.34 7.44
CA ASN A 77 -0.33 7.53 7.13
C ASN A 77 0.40 6.17 7.17
N ALA A 78 1.48 6.03 6.39
CA ALA A 78 2.29 4.82 6.32
C ALA A 78 2.79 4.35 7.70
N SER A 79 3.18 5.28 8.58
CA SER A 79 3.60 4.95 9.95
C SER A 79 2.47 4.32 10.77
N ILE A 80 1.24 4.84 10.66
CA ILE A 80 0.07 4.32 11.36
C ILE A 80 -0.32 2.95 10.78
N ALA A 81 -0.28 2.79 9.46
CA ALA A 81 -0.54 1.50 8.81
C ALA A 81 0.44 0.41 9.29
N LEU A 82 1.74 0.73 9.39
CA LEU A 82 2.74 -0.20 9.90
C LEU A 82 2.51 -0.57 11.37
N LEU A 83 2.20 0.41 12.21
CA LEU A 83 1.92 0.18 13.64
C LEU A 83 0.68 -0.68 13.85
N ILE A 84 -0.40 -0.40 13.11
CA ILE A 84 -1.63 -1.19 13.18
C ILE A 84 -1.39 -2.61 12.65
N GLY A 85 -0.65 -2.77 11.54
CA GLY A 85 -0.30 -4.08 11.01
C GLY A 85 0.50 -4.92 12.00
N ARG A 86 1.48 -4.31 12.69
CA ARG A 86 2.24 -4.98 13.76
C ARG A 86 1.36 -5.38 14.93
N PHE A 87 0.46 -4.49 15.35
CA PHE A 87 -0.47 -4.77 16.44
C PHE A 87 -1.44 -5.91 16.10
N SER A 88 -1.94 -5.93 14.86
CA SER A 88 -2.85 -6.98 14.37
C SER A 88 -2.19 -8.36 14.34
N MET A 89 -0.89 -8.46 14.10
CA MET A 89 -0.18 -9.74 14.15
C MET A 89 -0.01 -10.30 15.57
N LEU A 90 0.05 -9.44 16.58
CA LEU A 90 0.33 -9.82 17.97
C LEU A 90 -0.93 -10.24 18.75
N THR A 91 -2.12 -9.96 18.24
CA THR A 91 -3.39 -10.11 18.97
C THR A 91 -4.30 -11.22 18.44
N CYS A 92 -3.90 -11.90 17.35
CA CYS A 92 -4.69 -12.98 16.72
C CYS A 92 -4.41 -14.40 17.27
N SER A 93 -3.70 -14.58 18.38
CA SER A 93 -3.29 -15.92 18.84
C SER A 93 -4.26 -16.64 19.79
N ASP A 94 -5.34 -16.00 20.25
CA ASP A 94 -6.21 -16.56 21.31
C ASP A 94 -7.72 -16.50 20.99
N SER A 95 -8.14 -16.80 19.75
CA SER A 95 -9.57 -16.95 19.40
C SER A 95 -9.81 -18.10 18.44
#